data_AF-A0A8H7C2Y8-F1
#
_entry.id   AF-A0A8H7C2Y8-F1
#
_cell.length_a   1.000
_cell.length_b   1.000
_cell.length_c   1.000
_cell.angle_alpha   90.00
_cell.angle_beta   90.00
_cell.angle_gamma   90.00
#
_symmetry.space_group_name_H-M   'P 1'
#
loop_
_entity.id
_entity.type
_entity.pdbx_description
1 polymer ?
#
loop_
_entity_poly.entity_id
_entity_poly.type
_entity_poly.pdbx_seq_one_letter_code
_entity_poly.pdbx_strand_id
1 'polypeptide(L)'
;MATSTKHYRLGGFVISLETAADWASRISGQTYRPRQYLVIQRAIQTKVHPLKAGFRLVGETWEELAFMVIMRSERLPNYKKNSPLPQFEEGEREALAKPLLESEGWVDGKLVID
;
A
#
# COMPACT_ATOMS: atom_id res chain seq x y z
N MET A 1 -24.61 9.97 18.55
CA MET A 1 -23.27 10.44 18.14
C MET A 1 -22.85 9.63 16.93
N ALA A 2 -22.88 10.21 15.73
CA ALA A 2 -22.40 9.52 14.53
C ALA A 2 -20.87 9.47 14.61
N THR A 3 -20.30 8.27 14.65
CA THR A 3 -18.87 8.06 14.48
C THR A 3 -18.49 8.60 13.11
N SER A 4 -17.84 9.76 13.07
CA SER A 4 -17.24 10.29 11.84
C SER A 4 -16.10 9.34 11.46
N THR A 5 -16.41 8.32 10.67
CA THR A 5 -15.42 7.47 10.03
C THR A 5 -14.59 8.40 9.16
N LYS A 6 -13.33 8.62 9.54
CA LYS A 6 -12.41 9.43 8.74
C LYS A 6 -12.07 8.61 7.50
N HIS A 7 -12.68 8.97 6.38
CA HIS A 7 -12.36 8.37 5.09
C HIS A 7 -11.11 9.04 4.53
N TYR A 8 -10.16 8.22 4.10
CA TYR A 8 -8.95 8.66 3.44
C TYR A 8 -8.90 8.02 2.08
N ARG A 9 -8.53 8.81 1.09
CA ARG A 9 -8.15 8.31 -0.22
C ARG A 9 -6.68 7.97 -0.21
N LEU A 10 -6.32 6.78 -0.68
CA LEU A 10 -4.95 6.31 -0.76
C LEU A 10 -4.51 6.24 -2.21
N GLY A 11 -3.35 6.81 -2.49
CA GLY A 11 -2.67 6.69 -3.77
C GLY A 11 -1.37 5.93 -3.59
N GLY A 12 -1.16 4.91 -4.41
CA GLY A 12 0.05 4.10 -4.34
C GLY A 12 -0.12 2.72 -4.98
N PHE A 13 0.72 1.81 -4.54
CA PHE A 13 0.99 0.57 -5.25
C PHE A 13 0.49 -0.63 -4.45
N VAL A 14 -0.43 -1.40 -5.03
CA VAL A 14 -0.96 -2.63 -4.40
C VAL A 14 -0.11 -3.83 -4.80
N ILE A 15 0.25 -4.61 -3.79
CA ILE A 15 1.18 -5.73 -3.86
C ILE A 15 0.49 -6.96 -3.25
N SER A 16 0.61 -8.12 -3.89
CA SER A 16 0.02 -9.36 -3.36
C SER A 16 0.68 -9.77 -2.05
N LEU A 17 0.01 -10.62 -1.28
CA LEU A 17 0.53 -11.12 -0.01
C LEU A 17 1.81 -11.95 -0.24
N GLU A 18 1.88 -12.70 -1.33
CA GLU A 18 3.03 -13.48 -1.77
C GLU A 18 4.21 -12.57 -2.05
N THR A 19 4.01 -11.53 -2.88
CA THR A 19 5.08 -10.58 -3.19
C THR A 19 5.55 -9.81 -1.96
N ALA A 20 4.64 -9.48 -1.04
CA ALA A 20 5.00 -8.86 0.24
C ALA A 20 5.84 -9.80 1.13
N ALA A 21 5.48 -11.08 1.21
CA ALA A 21 6.26 -12.08 1.93
C ALA A 21 7.66 -12.25 1.34
N ASP A 22 7.77 -12.35 0.02
CA ASP A 22 9.06 -12.48 -0.67
C ASP A 22 9.92 -11.23 -0.49
N TRP A 23 9.32 -10.05 -0.53
CA TRP A 23 10.04 -8.81 -0.27
C TRP A 23 10.52 -8.70 1.18
N ALA A 24 9.65 -8.94 2.15
CA ALA A 24 10.03 -8.97 3.55
C ALA A 24 11.16 -9.99 3.81
N SER A 25 11.11 -11.14 3.13
CA SER A 25 12.13 -12.18 3.27
C SER A 25 13.49 -11.74 2.75
N ARG A 26 13.52 -11.01 1.64
CA ARG A 26 14.75 -10.42 1.10
C ARG A 26 15.33 -9.34 2.01
N ILE A 27 14.49 -8.54 2.67
CA ILE A 27 14.93 -7.50 3.62
C ILE A 27 15.54 -8.12 4.88
N SER A 28 14.90 -9.14 5.45
CA SER A 28 15.29 -9.68 6.77
C SER A 28 16.25 -10.87 6.71
N GLY A 29 16.41 -11.50 5.54
CA GLY A 29 17.13 -12.78 5.40
C GLY A 29 16.37 -13.98 5.98
N GLN A 30 15.09 -13.83 6.33
CA GLN A 30 14.24 -14.89 6.90
C GLN A 30 13.07 -15.18 5.97
N THR A 31 12.66 -16.43 5.82
CA THR A 31 11.47 -16.77 5.04
C THR A 31 10.19 -16.45 5.81
N TYR A 32 9.30 -15.66 5.21
CA TYR A 32 7.95 -15.40 5.73
C TYR A 32 6.87 -16.11 4.92
N ARG A 33 5.80 -16.52 5.60
CA ARG A 33 4.55 -16.97 4.97
C ARG A 33 3.64 -15.77 4.69
N PRO A 34 2.89 -15.74 3.57
CA PRO A 34 2.01 -14.61 3.20
C PRO A 34 1.03 -14.16 4.28
N ARG A 35 0.59 -15.08 5.15
CA ARG A 35 -0.36 -14.80 6.25
C ARG A 35 0.28 -14.17 7.49
N GLN A 36 1.60 -13.98 7.53
CA GLN A 36 2.31 -13.36 8.65
C GLN A 36 2.26 -11.82 8.56
N TYR A 37 1.05 -11.26 8.46
CA TYR A 37 0.82 -9.88 8.04
C TYR A 37 1.58 -8.85 8.88
N LEU A 38 1.54 -8.97 10.21
CA LEU A 38 2.13 -7.98 11.12
C LEU A 38 3.66 -7.88 10.96
N VAL A 39 4.34 -9.01 10.80
CA VAL A 39 5.81 -9.03 10.67
C VAL A 39 6.24 -8.57 9.28
N ILE A 40 5.52 -8.99 8.24
CA ILE A 40 5.72 -8.51 6.86
C ILE A 40 5.53 -6.99 6.80
N GLN A 41 4.43 -6.50 7.37
CA GLN A 41 4.13 -5.07 7.41
C GLN A 41 5.23 -4.29 8.11
N ARG A 42 5.70 -4.75 9.28
CA ARG A 42 6.74 -4.05 10.05
C ARG A 42 8.08 -4.02 9.31
N ALA A 43 8.47 -5.14 8.70
CA ALA A 43 9.72 -5.23 7.95
C ALA A 43 9.74 -4.25 6.77
N ILE A 44 8.68 -4.28 5.95
CA ILE A 44 8.57 -3.42 4.77
C ILE A 44 8.34 -1.96 5.16
N GLN A 45 7.51 -1.68 6.17
CA GLN A 45 7.25 -0.32 6.64
C GLN A 45 8.55 0.38 7.05
N THR A 46 9.47 -0.34 7.69
CA THR A 46 10.79 0.20 8.07
C THR A 46 11.61 0.59 6.83
N LYS A 47 11.53 -0.19 5.75
CA LYS A 47 12.24 0.05 4.49
C LYS A 47 11.65 1.21 3.69
N VAL A 48 10.33 1.40 3.70
CA VAL A 48 9.66 2.48 2.94
C VAL A 48 9.54 3.79 3.72
N HIS A 49 9.71 3.78 5.04
CA HIS A 49 9.61 4.96 5.89
C HIS A 49 10.53 6.13 5.48
N PRO A 50 11.80 5.92 5.07
CA PRO A 50 12.68 6.99 4.57
C PRO A 50 12.12 7.71 3.32
N LEU A 51 11.26 7.05 2.54
CA LEU A 51 10.60 7.62 1.37
C LEU A 51 9.36 8.43 1.73
N LYS A 52 9.06 8.59 3.03
CA LYS A 52 7.82 9.16 3.56
C LYS A 52 6.57 8.43 3.04
N ALA A 53 6.72 7.15 2.71
CA ALA A 53 5.65 6.28 2.26
C ALA A 53 5.10 5.45 3.43
N GLY A 54 3.79 5.17 3.38
CA GLY A 54 3.14 4.23 4.29
C GLY A 54 3.14 2.81 3.72
N PHE A 55 2.87 1.83 4.58
CA PHE A 55 2.65 0.45 4.14
C PHE A 55 1.55 -0.18 5.01
N ARG A 56 0.48 -0.68 4.37
CA ARG A 56 -0.68 -1.25 5.09
C ARG A 56 -1.31 -2.40 4.35
N LEU A 57 -2.01 -3.25 5.09
CA LEU A 57 -2.95 -4.20 4.51
C LEU A 57 -4.21 -3.44 4.01
N VAL A 58 -4.71 -3.84 2.84
CA VAL A 58 -5.93 -3.36 2.16
C VAL A 58 -6.75 -4.56 1.66
N GLY A 59 -8.03 -4.33 1.33
CA GLY A 59 -8.98 -5.37 0.94
C GLY A 59 -10.03 -5.63 2.02
N GLU A 60 -11.29 -5.83 1.60
CA GLU A 60 -12.42 -6.08 2.50
C GLU A 60 -12.65 -7.58 2.74
N THR A 61 -12.36 -8.42 1.74
CA THR A 61 -12.50 -9.88 1.82
C THR A 61 -11.15 -10.60 1.80
N TRP A 62 -11.13 -11.86 2.24
CA TRP A 62 -9.92 -12.70 2.22
C TRP A 62 -9.29 -12.86 0.83
N GLU A 63 -10.11 -12.83 -0.22
CA GLU A 63 -9.67 -12.97 -1.61
C GLU A 63 -9.09 -11.66 -2.16
N GLU A 64 -9.46 -10.53 -1.57
CA GLU A 64 -9.01 -9.18 -1.96
C GLU A 64 -7.87 -8.66 -1.08
N LEU A 65 -7.47 -9.40 -0.04
CA LEU A 65 -6.41 -8.97 0.86
C LEU A 65 -5.10 -8.81 0.11
N ALA A 66 -4.55 -7.61 0.20
CA ALA A 66 -3.27 -7.24 -0.39
C ALA A 66 -2.57 -6.22 0.50
N PHE A 67 -1.29 -5.98 0.27
CA PHE A 67 -0.58 -4.87 0.88
C PHE A 67 -0.53 -3.68 -0.07
N MET A 68 -0.48 -2.47 0.46
CA MET A 68 -0.34 -1.24 -0.33
C MET A 68 0.82 -0.41 0.20
N VAL A 69 1.74 -0.05 -0.70
CA VAL A 69 2.72 1.03 -0.47
C VAL A 69 2.01 2.35 -0.75
N ILE A 70 1.73 3.11 0.31
CA ILE A 70 0.97 4.36 0.25
C ILE A 70 1.95 5.51 -0.02
N MET A 71 1.88 6.10 -1.20
CA MET A 71 2.70 7.26 -1.56
C MET A 71 1.99 8.59 -1.25
N ARG A 72 0.66 8.57 -1.32
CA ARG A 72 -0.21 9.71 -1.04
C ARG A 72 -1.40 9.28 -0.21
N SER A 73 -1.76 10.10 0.75
CA SER A 73 -3.02 9.97 1.48
C SER A 73 -3.68 11.33 1.55
N GLU A 74 -4.95 11.39 1.14
CA GLU A 74 -5.74 12.61 1.21
C GLU A 74 -6.98 12.35 2.04
N ARG A 75 -7.24 13.22 3.01
CA ARG A 75 -8.45 13.10 3.83
C ARG A 75 -9.66 13.49 2.98
N LEU A 76 -10.70 12.67 3.02
CA LEU A 76 -11.98 12.96 2.39
C LEU A 76 -12.94 13.51 3.45
N PRO A 77 -13.05 14.84 3.62
CA PRO A 77 -13.92 15.43 4.63
C PRO A 77 -15.42 15.14 4.38
N ASN A 78 -15.81 14.90 3.12
CA ASN A 78 -17.19 14.74 2.68
C ASN A 78 -17.43 13.42 1.93
N TYR A 79 -16.79 12.32 2.35
CA TYR A 79 -16.97 11.02 1.71
C TYR A 79 -18.45 10.59 1.73
N LYS A 80 -18.99 10.33 0.53
CA LYS A 80 -20.28 9.68 0.32
C LYS A 80 -20.01 8.36 -0.38
N LYS A 81 -20.47 7.26 0.21
CA LYS A 81 -20.24 5.88 -0.27
C LYS A 81 -20.54 5.65 -1.76
N ASN A 82 -21.42 6.46 -2.35
CA ASN A 82 -21.86 6.32 -3.75
C ASN A 82 -21.38 7.46 -4.66
N SER A 83 -20.45 8.31 -4.21
CA SER A 83 -19.87 9.37 -5.05
C SER A 83 -18.55 8.88 -5.64
N PRO A 84 -18.37 8.92 -6.97
CA PRO A 84 -17.09 8.58 -7.57
C PRO A 84 -16.03 9.53 -7.03
N LEU A 85 -14.97 8.98 -6.47
CA LEU A 85 -13.82 9.75 -6.05
C LEU A 85 -12.96 10.05 -7.29
N PRO A 86 -12.44 11.28 -7.45
CA PRO A 86 -11.50 11.57 -8.53
C PRO A 86 -10.29 10.62 -8.42
N GLN A 87 -9.67 10.25 -9.54
CA GLN A 87 -8.44 9.43 -9.54
C GLN A 87 -7.20 10.29 -9.25
N PHE A 88 -6.12 9.72 -8.69
CA PHE A 88 -4.91 10.49 -8.39
C PHE A 88 -4.15 10.52 -9.71
N GLU A 89 -3.78 11.71 -10.17
CA GLU A 89 -2.81 11.81 -11.26
C GLU A 89 -1.44 11.37 -10.73
N GLU A 90 -0.77 10.50 -11.48
CA GLU A 90 0.60 10.07 -11.19
C GLU A 90 1.46 11.32 -11.01
N GLY A 91 2.04 11.49 -9.81
CA GLY A 91 2.87 12.64 -9.50
C GLY A 91 4.35 12.28 -9.36
N GLU A 92 5.17 13.29 -9.13
CA GLU A 92 6.64 13.14 -8.97
C GLU A 92 7.05 12.11 -7.91
N ARG A 93 6.22 11.88 -6.88
CA ARG A 93 6.50 10.85 -5.86
C ARG A 93 6.27 9.44 -6.37
N GLU A 94 5.22 9.19 -7.14
CA GLU A 94 5.03 7.89 -7.78
C GLU A 94 6.15 7.60 -8.80
N ALA A 95 6.61 8.62 -9.54
CA ALA A 95 7.73 8.50 -10.48
C ALA A 95 9.07 8.18 -9.79
N LEU A 96 9.31 8.68 -8.57
CA LEU A 96 10.51 8.35 -7.78
C LEU A 96 10.42 6.98 -7.08
N ALA A 97 9.22 6.54 -6.72
CA ALA A 97 9.02 5.24 -6.09
C ALA A 97 9.10 4.08 -7.07
N LYS A 98 8.67 4.30 -8.32
CA LYS A 98 8.66 3.29 -9.38
C LYS A 98 10.03 2.60 -9.59
N PRO A 99 11.16 3.31 -9.81
CA PRO A 99 12.46 2.67 -9.98
C PRO A 99 12.95 1.96 -8.72
N LEU A 100 12.58 2.44 -7.52
CA LEU A 100 12.92 1.78 -6.26
C LEU A 100 12.15 0.47 -6.11
N LEU A 101 10.85 0.47 -6.41
CA LEU A 101 10.03 -0.74 -6.43
C LEU A 101 10.53 -1.71 -7.50
N GLU A 102 10.79 -1.25 -8.73
CA GLU A 102 11.36 -2.06 -9.82
C GLU A 102 12.70 -2.69 -9.42
N SER A 103 13.60 -1.94 -8.75
CA SER A 103 14.88 -2.46 -8.23
C SER A 103 14.71 -3.54 -7.15
N GLU A 104 13.59 -3.49 -6.43
CA GLU A 104 13.19 -4.49 -5.42
C GLU A 104 12.37 -5.64 -6.08
N GLY A 105 12.44 -5.80 -7.41
CA GLY A 105 11.88 -6.92 -8.17
C GLY A 105 10.39 -6.80 -8.46
N TRP A 106 9.89 -5.57 -8.61
CA TRP A 106 8.47 -5.27 -8.65
C TRP A 106 8.05 -4.81 -10.06
N VAL A 107 7.19 -5.58 -10.73
CA VAL A 107 6.81 -5.33 -12.15
C VAL A 107 5.29 -5.17 -12.35
N ASP A 108 4.46 -5.51 -11.36
CA ASP A 108 3.01 -5.74 -11.58
C ASP A 108 2.10 -4.93 -10.63
N GLY A 109 2.54 -3.73 -10.30
CA GLY A 109 1.80 -2.86 -9.39
C GLY A 109 0.58 -2.23 -10.00
N LYS A 110 -0.61 -2.70 -9.60
CA LYS A 110 -1.83 -1.95 -9.91
C LYS A 110 -1.85 -0.69 -9.05
N LEU A 111 -1.83 0.48 -9.70
CA LEU A 111 -2.18 1.75 -9.08
C LEU A 111 -3.65 1.63 -8.64
N VAL A 112 -3.87 1.52 -7.34
CA VAL A 112 -5.22 1.53 -6.76
C VAL A 112 -5.39 2.87 -6.08
N ILE A 113 -6.48 3.52 -6.45
CA ILE A 113 -6.93 4.79 -5.88
C ILE A 113 -8.27 4.48 -5.23
N ASP A 114 -8.22 4.13 -3.95
CA ASP A 114 -9.39 3.86 -3.10
C ASP A 114 -9.61 5.05 -2.16
#